data_AF-A0A7S6S4Z2-F1
#
_entry.id   AF-A0A7S6S4Z2-F1
#
_cell.length_a   1.000
_cell.length_b   1.000
_cell.length_c   1.000
_cell.angle_alpha   90.00
_cell.angle_beta   90.00
_cell.angle_gamma   90.00
#
_symmetry.space_group_name_H-M   'P 1'
#
loop_
_entity.id
_entity.type
_entity.pdbx_description
1 polymer ?
#
loop_
_entity_poly.entity_id
_entity_poly.type
_entity_poly.pdbx_seq_one_letter_code
_entity_poly.pdbx_strand_id
1 'polypeptide(L)'
;MHWCIERVETTSKVPGTNPWTLIVTLESGASAALAWHGNPVTTPPPPAPPGLPHAPVVRWSGTLAPTLFEGDPRNWMAPGRKALHDVLTRLASVDHASGILLRPHARHLLSDIPSCATLLREHADAVGLAFAPMSLLETPMLTDLADHLSRSFEVLGPSASMVFLHDVSPPTDPDEPLVPRPLGTGVMPRGLLRGLIRDHVRPGTPIVLPDGDVEKQLAWLGEG
;
A
#
# COMPACT_ATOMS: atom_id res chain seq x y z
N MET A 1 -8.69 24.65 -1.55
CA MET A 1 -9.47 23.42 -1.34
C MET A 1 -8.67 22.64 -0.32
N HIS A 2 -9.09 22.64 0.95
CA HIS A 2 -8.32 22.01 2.03
C HIS A 2 -8.58 20.52 1.98
N TRP A 3 -7.54 19.76 1.65
CA TRP A 3 -7.58 18.32 1.85
C TRP A 3 -7.55 18.06 3.36
N CYS A 4 -8.35 17.12 3.84
CA CYS A 4 -7.99 16.45 5.08
C CYS A 4 -6.95 15.39 4.70
N ILE A 5 -5.75 15.84 4.34
CA ILE A 5 -4.60 14.96 4.30
C ILE A 5 -4.31 14.72 5.78
N GLU A 6 -4.80 13.60 6.31
CA GLU A 6 -4.14 13.02 7.47
C GLU A 6 -2.74 12.69 6.97
N ARG A 7 -1.83 13.61 7.28
CA ARG A 7 -0.46 13.65 6.79
C ARG A 7 0.26 12.48 7.38
N VAL A 8 0.68 11.45 6.66
CA VAL A 8 1.28 10.31 7.33
C VAL A 8 2.76 10.11 7.01
N GLU A 9 3.61 10.19 8.03
CA GLU A 9 5.03 9.87 7.96
C GLU A 9 5.24 8.40 8.36
N THR A 10 6.02 7.67 7.56
CA THR A 10 6.64 6.42 8.01
C THR A 10 7.79 6.80 8.94
N THR A 11 7.50 6.92 10.23
CA THR A 11 8.58 7.08 11.20
C THR A 11 9.31 5.76 11.35
N SER A 12 10.62 5.80 11.10
CA SER A 12 11.69 4.92 11.56
C SER A 12 11.28 3.67 12.35
N LYS A 13 11.90 2.51 12.02
CA LYS A 13 11.85 1.26 12.82
C LYS A 13 11.69 1.58 14.30
N VAL A 14 10.56 1.21 14.88
CA VAL A 14 10.35 1.40 16.33
C VAL A 14 11.50 0.67 17.05
N PRO A 15 12.34 1.38 17.84
CA PRO A 15 13.50 0.78 18.48
C PRO A 15 13.08 -0.42 19.35
N GLY A 16 13.65 -1.59 19.08
CA GLY A 16 13.32 -2.82 19.81
C GLY A 16 12.10 -3.60 19.31
N THR A 17 11.37 -3.15 18.28
CA THR A 17 10.19 -3.87 17.74
C THR A 17 10.29 -4.15 16.24
N ASN A 18 11.45 -4.64 15.79
CA ASN A 18 11.56 -5.32 14.50
C ASN A 18 10.54 -6.48 14.50
N PRO A 19 9.59 -6.60 13.54
CA PRO A 19 9.55 -6.03 12.18
C PRO A 19 8.43 -4.98 11.91
N TRP A 20 8.05 -4.16 12.88
CA TRP A 20 6.97 -3.17 12.76
C TRP A 20 7.45 -1.77 12.37
N THR A 21 6.63 -1.05 11.60
CA THR A 21 6.77 0.39 11.32
C THR A 21 5.51 1.12 11.77
N LEU A 22 5.69 2.16 12.58
CA LEU A 22 4.59 3.02 12.99
C LEU A 22 4.34 4.08 11.92
N ILE A 23 3.08 4.19 11.52
CA ILE A 23 2.59 5.10 10.51
C ILE A 23 1.83 6.19 11.29
N VAL A 24 2.35 7.42 11.34
CA VAL A 24 1.85 8.50 12.22
C VAL A 24 1.34 9.69 11.44
N THR A 25 0.28 10.36 11.93
CA THR A 25 -0.20 11.61 11.36
C THR A 25 0.68 12.80 11.78
N LEU A 26 1.13 13.67 10.87
CA LEU A 26 1.96 14.84 11.16
C LEU A 26 1.18 15.96 11.85
N GLU A 27 -0.13 16.09 11.57
CA GLU A 27 -0.93 17.19 12.13
C GLU A 27 -1.29 16.98 13.60
N SER A 28 -1.56 15.72 13.99
CA SER A 28 -2.01 15.39 15.34
C SER A 28 -1.01 14.58 16.15
N GLY A 29 0.03 14.03 15.51
CA GLY A 29 0.95 13.07 16.13
C GLY A 29 0.30 11.72 16.47
N ALA A 30 -1.00 11.54 16.21
CA ALA A 30 -1.70 10.28 16.44
C ALA A 30 -1.30 9.24 15.39
N SER A 31 -1.25 7.97 15.78
CA SER A 31 -0.95 6.89 14.85
C SER A 31 -2.09 6.63 13.89
N ALA A 32 -1.77 6.60 12.59
CA ALA A 32 -2.70 6.25 11.53
C ALA A 32 -2.72 4.73 11.24
N ALA A 33 -1.60 4.02 11.39
CA ALA A 33 -1.53 2.57 11.22
C ALA A 33 -0.26 1.94 11.82
N LEU A 34 -0.22 0.60 11.79
CA LEU A 34 0.98 -0.20 12.01
C LEU A 34 1.29 -1.04 10.77
N ALA A 35 2.44 -0.84 10.15
CA ALA A 35 2.85 -1.64 9.00
C ALA A 35 3.77 -2.80 9.40
N TRP A 36 3.47 -3.97 8.87
CA TRP A 36 4.33 -5.15 8.93
C TRP A 36 4.84 -5.52 7.54
N HIS A 37 6.15 -5.69 7.43
CA HIS A 37 6.84 -5.88 6.15
C HIS A 37 7.17 -7.34 5.81
N GLY A 38 6.64 -8.30 6.55
CA GLY A 38 6.84 -9.72 6.27
C GLY A 38 5.88 -10.29 5.21
N ASN A 39 6.17 -11.52 4.78
CA ASN A 39 5.29 -12.26 3.87
C ASN A 39 4.24 -13.06 4.67
N PRO A 40 2.94 -12.68 4.64
CA PRO A 40 1.89 -13.38 5.39
C PRO A 40 1.65 -14.82 4.93
N VAL A 41 2.14 -15.21 3.76
CA VAL A 41 1.97 -16.57 3.22
C VAL A 41 2.87 -17.55 3.96
N THR A 42 4.13 -17.19 4.17
CA THR A 42 5.16 -18.09 4.73
C THR A 42 5.41 -17.85 6.21
N THR A 43 5.16 -16.64 6.69
CA THR A 43 5.45 -16.25 8.07
C THR A 43 4.17 -15.70 8.70
N PRO A 44 3.70 -16.23 9.84
CA PRO A 44 2.64 -15.57 10.57
C PRO A 44 3.19 -14.23 11.10
N PRO A 45 2.39 -13.16 11.11
CA PRO A 45 2.83 -11.93 11.74
C PRO A 45 3.12 -12.15 13.22
N PRO A 46 4.11 -11.43 13.78
CA PRO A 46 4.17 -11.29 15.22
C PRO A 46 2.91 -10.59 15.73
N PRO A 47 2.60 -10.70 17.03
CA PRO A 47 1.60 -9.84 17.67
C PRO A 47 1.95 -8.36 17.47
N ALA A 48 0.92 -7.50 17.43
CA ALA A 48 1.14 -6.06 17.50
C ALA A 48 1.82 -5.73 18.84
N PRO A 49 2.84 -4.84 18.86
CA PRO A 49 3.52 -4.50 20.10
C PRO A 49 2.56 -3.89 21.14
N PRO A 50 2.66 -4.27 22.43
CA PRO A 50 1.79 -3.75 23.47
C PRO A 50 2.02 -2.24 23.68
N GLY A 51 0.96 -1.50 23.99
CA GLY A 51 1.02 -0.05 24.26
C GLY A 51 1.00 0.84 23.01
N LEU A 52 0.93 0.25 21.82
CA LEU A 52 0.62 1.00 20.61
C LEU A 52 -0.87 1.31 20.53
N PRO A 53 -1.26 2.45 19.96
CA PRO A 53 -2.66 2.85 19.82
C PRO A 53 -3.46 1.87 18.96
N HIS A 54 -4.78 1.89 19.16
CA HIS A 54 -5.77 1.16 18.36
C HIS A 54 -5.80 1.68 16.91
N ALA A 55 -4.79 1.31 16.11
CA ALA A 55 -4.64 1.70 14.72
C ALA A 55 -4.71 0.47 13.79
N PRO A 56 -5.23 0.60 12.56
CA PRO A 56 -5.30 -0.50 11.61
C PRO A 56 -3.91 -1.05 11.29
N VAL A 57 -3.86 -2.36 11.03
CA VAL A 57 -2.61 -3.04 10.68
C VAL A 57 -2.48 -3.19 9.17
N VAL A 58 -1.47 -2.55 8.58
CA VAL A 58 -1.13 -2.64 7.16
C VAL A 58 -0.16 -3.79 6.91
N ARG A 59 -0.47 -4.61 5.90
CA ARG A 59 0.32 -5.80 5.53
C ARG A 59 0.36 -5.94 4.03
N TRP A 60 1.46 -6.45 3.49
CA TRP A 60 1.44 -6.97 2.12
C TRP A 60 0.42 -8.09 1.98
N SER A 61 -0.18 -8.26 0.80
CA SER A 61 -0.98 -9.45 0.50
C SER A 61 -0.15 -10.75 0.44
N GLY A 62 1.17 -10.63 0.31
CA GLY A 62 2.12 -11.74 0.31
C GLY A 62 2.34 -12.40 -1.04
N THR A 63 3.25 -13.38 -1.08
CA THR A 63 3.69 -14.06 -2.31
C THR A 63 4.04 -15.52 -2.01
N LEU A 64 3.94 -16.41 -3.01
CA LEU A 64 4.44 -17.78 -2.99
C LEU A 64 5.94 -17.87 -3.37
N ALA A 65 6.53 -16.76 -3.80
CA ALA A 65 7.95 -16.68 -4.12
C ALA A 65 8.84 -16.84 -2.87
N PRO A 66 10.11 -17.28 -3.04
CA PRO A 66 11.09 -17.34 -1.95
C PRO A 66 11.33 -16.01 -1.25
N THR A 67 11.31 -14.90 -2.00
CA THR A 67 11.49 -13.54 -1.46
C THR A 67 10.27 -12.67 -1.75
N LEU A 68 10.05 -11.64 -0.93
CA LEU A 68 8.81 -10.85 -0.95
C LEU A 68 8.53 -10.20 -2.32
N PHE A 69 9.56 -9.72 -3.02
CA PHE A 69 9.40 -8.97 -4.28
C PHE A 69 9.84 -9.75 -5.53
N GLU A 70 10.05 -11.05 -5.39
CA GLU A 70 10.27 -11.94 -6.52
C GLU A 70 8.94 -12.36 -7.16
N GLY A 71 8.91 -12.44 -8.49
CA GLY A 71 7.74 -12.87 -9.23
C GLY A 71 7.56 -14.38 -9.14
N ASP A 72 6.33 -14.83 -8.90
CA ASP A 72 5.98 -16.25 -8.93
C ASP A 72 4.65 -16.45 -9.67
N PRO A 73 4.64 -17.15 -10.81
CA PRO A 73 3.43 -17.41 -11.58
C PRO A 73 2.29 -18.03 -10.77
N ARG A 74 2.61 -18.80 -9.72
CA ARG A 74 1.61 -19.45 -8.86
C ARG A 74 0.74 -18.44 -8.12
N ASN A 75 1.21 -17.21 -7.91
CA ASN A 75 0.42 -16.13 -7.28
C ASN A 75 -0.86 -15.81 -8.07
N TRP A 76 -0.83 -15.95 -9.39
CA TRP A 76 -1.94 -15.62 -10.28
C TRP A 76 -2.80 -16.84 -10.66
N MET A 77 -2.40 -18.02 -10.18
CA MET A 77 -3.07 -19.29 -10.45
C MET A 77 -3.94 -19.74 -9.27
N ALA A 78 -4.54 -20.92 -9.39
CA ALA A 78 -5.34 -21.52 -8.30
C ALA A 78 -4.58 -21.60 -6.95
N PRO A 79 -3.27 -21.93 -6.90
CA PRO A 79 -2.52 -21.90 -5.65
C PRO A 79 -2.52 -20.54 -4.95
N GLY A 80 -2.35 -19.44 -5.71
CA GLY A 80 -2.37 -18.09 -5.16
C GLY A 80 -3.74 -17.71 -4.57
N ARG A 81 -4.84 -18.08 -5.25
CA ARG A 81 -6.19 -17.89 -4.69
C ARG A 81 -6.39 -18.65 -3.38
N LYS A 82 -5.93 -19.90 -3.31
CA LYS A 82 -5.97 -20.68 -2.08
C LYS A 82 -5.13 -20.02 -0.98
N ALA A 83 -3.91 -19.58 -1.31
CA ALA A 83 -3.02 -18.92 -0.36
C ALA A 83 -3.63 -17.62 0.19
N LEU A 84 -4.30 -16.82 -0.65
CA LEU A 84 -4.98 -15.61 -0.22
C LEU A 84 -6.12 -15.93 0.74
N HIS A 85 -6.93 -16.93 0.43
CA HIS A 85 -7.98 -17.41 1.32
C HIS A 85 -7.44 -17.90 2.67
N ASP A 86 -6.34 -18.66 2.66
CA ASP A 86 -5.67 -19.12 3.88
C ASP A 86 -5.14 -17.92 4.71
N VAL A 87 -4.57 -16.90 4.05
CA VAL A 87 -4.13 -15.66 4.70
C VAL A 87 -5.31 -14.93 5.34
N LEU A 88 -6.40 -14.72 4.61
CA LEU A 88 -7.61 -14.06 5.12
C LEU A 88 -8.22 -14.82 6.30
N THR A 89 -8.29 -16.15 6.21
CA THR A 89 -8.78 -17.01 7.31
C THR A 89 -7.92 -16.86 8.56
N ARG A 90 -6.60 -16.85 8.42
CA ARG A 90 -5.69 -16.61 9.56
C ARG A 90 -5.88 -15.21 10.14
N LEU A 91 -5.98 -14.20 9.29
CA LEU A 91 -6.17 -12.81 9.71
C LEU A 91 -7.49 -12.60 10.46
N ALA A 92 -8.57 -13.27 10.05
CA ALA A 92 -9.85 -13.23 10.75
C ALA A 92 -9.80 -13.90 12.14
N SER A 93 -8.84 -14.80 12.37
CA SER A 93 -8.67 -15.48 13.66
C SER A 93 -7.87 -14.68 14.70
N VAL A 94 -7.26 -13.58 14.29
CA VAL A 94 -6.50 -12.69 15.17
C VAL A 94 -7.38 -11.49 15.51
N ASP A 95 -7.52 -11.18 16.80
CA ASP A 95 -8.24 -9.99 17.25
C ASP A 95 -7.48 -8.73 16.81
N HIS A 96 -7.98 -8.13 15.73
CA HIS A 96 -7.54 -6.86 15.21
C HIS A 96 -8.66 -5.85 15.46
N ALA A 97 -8.85 -5.45 16.71
CA ALA A 97 -9.85 -4.46 17.14
C ALA A 97 -9.88 -3.17 16.30
N SER A 98 -8.81 -2.87 15.57
CA SER A 98 -8.64 -1.67 14.73
C SER A 98 -8.66 -1.95 13.21
N GLY A 99 -8.91 -3.19 12.79
CA GLY A 99 -8.99 -3.60 11.39
C GLY A 99 -7.65 -3.95 10.74
N ILE A 100 -7.74 -4.56 9.55
CA ILE A 100 -6.59 -5.02 8.76
C ILE A 100 -6.67 -4.43 7.37
N LEU A 101 -5.55 -3.90 6.88
CA LEU A 101 -5.41 -3.37 5.54
C LEU A 101 -4.41 -4.22 4.75
N LEU A 102 -4.83 -4.73 3.60
CA LEU A 102 -3.92 -5.39 2.65
C LEU A 102 -3.40 -4.38 1.64
N ARG A 103 -2.08 -4.38 1.46
CA ARG A 103 -1.33 -3.59 0.49
C ARG A 103 -1.01 -4.48 -0.72
N PRO A 104 -1.50 -4.14 -1.91
CA PRO A 104 -1.24 -4.92 -3.11
C PRO A 104 0.16 -4.61 -3.69
N HIS A 105 0.65 -5.52 -4.52
CA HIS A 105 1.89 -5.36 -5.29
C HIS A 105 1.83 -6.26 -6.53
N ALA A 106 2.36 -5.82 -7.68
CA ALA A 106 2.28 -6.53 -8.96
C ALA A 106 2.77 -7.99 -8.89
N ARG A 107 3.70 -8.29 -7.98
CA ARG A 107 4.27 -9.64 -7.75
C ARG A 107 3.64 -10.43 -6.60
N HIS A 108 2.56 -9.94 -6.02
CA HIS A 108 1.91 -10.56 -4.85
C HIS A 108 0.57 -11.22 -5.22
N LEU A 109 -0.09 -11.84 -4.23
CA LEU A 109 -1.42 -12.43 -4.35
C LEU A 109 -2.50 -11.42 -4.77
N LEU A 110 -2.39 -10.16 -4.34
CA LEU A 110 -3.17 -9.03 -4.87
C LEU A 110 -2.25 -8.21 -5.78
N SER A 111 -2.32 -8.48 -7.08
CA SER A 111 -1.34 -8.01 -8.06
C SER A 111 -1.90 -7.13 -9.15
N ASP A 112 -3.22 -7.01 -9.22
CA ASP A 112 -3.89 -6.23 -10.24
C ASP A 112 -5.17 -5.60 -9.71
N ILE A 113 -5.74 -4.70 -10.51
CA ILE A 113 -6.98 -4.00 -10.17
C ILE A 113 -8.15 -5.00 -9.98
N PRO A 114 -8.39 -5.98 -10.87
CA PRO A 114 -9.49 -6.93 -10.70
C PRO A 114 -9.41 -7.78 -9.43
N SER A 115 -8.24 -8.26 -9.04
CA SER A 115 -8.05 -9.04 -7.79
C SER A 115 -8.32 -8.18 -6.55
N CYS A 116 -7.85 -6.93 -6.53
CA CYS A 116 -8.16 -5.99 -5.45
C CYS A 116 -9.66 -5.67 -5.36
N ALA A 117 -10.32 -5.43 -6.51
CA ALA A 117 -11.76 -5.17 -6.54
C ALA A 117 -12.57 -6.39 -6.09
N THR A 118 -12.14 -7.59 -6.46
CA THR A 118 -12.77 -8.85 -6.03
C THR A 118 -12.68 -9.03 -4.52
N LEU A 119 -11.48 -8.82 -3.93
CA LEU A 119 -11.28 -8.85 -2.48
C LEU A 119 -12.26 -7.90 -1.78
N LEU A 120 -12.30 -6.63 -2.21
CA LEU A 120 -13.13 -5.62 -1.58
C LEU A 120 -14.61 -5.98 -1.66
N ARG A 121 -15.07 -6.52 -2.79
CA ARG A 121 -16.46 -6.96 -2.95
C ARG A 121 -16.81 -8.13 -2.01
N GLU A 122 -15.88 -9.06 -1.80
CA GLU A 122 -16.13 -10.30 -1.05
C GLU A 122 -15.84 -10.17 0.45
N HIS A 123 -15.02 -9.19 0.85
CA HIS A 123 -14.46 -9.08 2.20
C HIS A 123 -14.42 -7.65 2.78
N ALA A 124 -15.19 -6.70 2.23
CA ALA A 124 -15.19 -5.29 2.67
C ALA A 124 -15.33 -5.08 4.18
N ASP A 125 -16.13 -5.92 4.85
CA ASP A 125 -16.39 -5.78 6.30
C ASP A 125 -15.25 -6.31 7.18
N ALA A 126 -14.35 -7.11 6.61
CA ALA A 126 -13.27 -7.78 7.34
C ALA A 126 -11.89 -7.19 7.02
N VAL A 127 -11.68 -6.71 5.80
CA VAL A 127 -10.38 -6.27 5.31
C VAL A 127 -10.52 -5.04 4.43
N GLY A 128 -9.72 -4.02 4.73
CA GLY A 128 -9.59 -2.83 3.91
C GLY A 128 -8.41 -2.89 2.94
N LEU A 129 -8.34 -1.90 2.05
CA LEU A 129 -7.25 -1.77 1.07
C LEU A 129 -6.32 -0.62 1.45
N ALA A 130 -5.04 -0.93 1.60
CA ALA A 130 -3.95 0.04 1.62
C ALA A 130 -3.47 0.25 0.17
N PHE A 131 -4.16 1.12 -0.56
CA PHE A 131 -3.94 1.30 -2.00
C PHE A 131 -2.56 1.93 -2.28
N ALA A 132 -1.74 1.28 -3.09
CA ALA A 132 -0.42 1.76 -3.49
C ALA A 132 -0.30 1.70 -5.02
N PRO A 133 -0.72 2.75 -5.77
CA PRO A 133 -0.86 2.69 -7.23
C PRO A 133 0.43 2.26 -7.94
N MET A 134 1.57 2.81 -7.54
CA MET A 134 2.85 2.46 -8.17
C MET A 134 3.35 1.07 -7.83
N SER A 135 2.90 0.47 -6.73
CA SER A 135 3.26 -0.90 -6.37
C SER A 135 2.56 -1.93 -7.28
N LEU A 136 1.51 -1.54 -8.01
CA LEU A 136 0.79 -2.39 -8.95
C LEU A 136 1.38 -2.38 -10.37
N LEU A 137 2.51 -1.70 -10.57
CA LEU A 137 3.13 -1.55 -11.89
C LEU A 137 4.39 -2.40 -12.01
N GLU A 138 4.61 -2.96 -13.20
CA GLU A 138 5.87 -3.55 -13.64
C GLU A 138 6.54 -2.63 -14.67
N THR A 139 7.84 -2.81 -14.89
CA THR A 139 8.66 -1.96 -15.78
C THR A 139 8.03 -1.71 -17.16
N PRO A 140 7.48 -2.71 -17.89
CA PRO A 140 6.86 -2.47 -19.20
C PRO A 140 5.64 -1.54 -19.17
N MET A 141 4.94 -1.46 -18.03
CA MET A 141 3.72 -0.67 -17.85
C MET A 141 4.00 0.84 -17.78
N LEU A 142 5.26 1.26 -17.62
CA LEU A 142 5.61 2.68 -17.59
C LEU A 142 5.29 3.42 -18.90
N THR A 143 5.25 2.70 -20.03
CA THR A 143 4.87 3.26 -21.33
C THR A 143 3.45 3.82 -21.33
N ASP A 144 2.55 3.17 -20.60
CA ASP A 144 1.13 3.50 -20.49
C ASP A 144 0.75 3.94 -19.07
N LEU A 145 1.73 4.50 -18.33
CA LEU A 145 1.61 4.86 -16.92
C LEU A 145 0.33 5.65 -16.60
N ALA A 146 -0.01 6.64 -17.43
CA ALA A 146 -1.17 7.49 -17.23
C ALA A 146 -2.51 6.73 -17.29
N ASP A 147 -2.64 5.76 -18.20
CA ASP A 147 -3.83 4.91 -18.30
C ASP A 147 -3.95 3.99 -17.08
N HIS A 148 -2.85 3.33 -16.71
CA HIS A 148 -2.81 2.47 -15.54
C HIS A 148 -3.15 3.20 -14.25
N LEU A 149 -2.60 4.41 -14.05
CA LEU A 149 -2.95 5.26 -12.91
C LEU A 149 -4.44 5.62 -12.93
N SER A 150 -4.94 6.13 -14.05
CA SER A 150 -6.35 6.55 -14.15
C SER A 150 -7.30 5.41 -13.80
N ARG A 151 -7.09 4.23 -14.40
CA ARG A 151 -7.91 3.04 -14.15
C ARG A 151 -7.80 2.53 -12.71
N SER A 152 -6.59 2.53 -12.14
CA SER A 152 -6.41 2.06 -10.76
C SER A 152 -7.09 2.99 -9.75
N PHE A 153 -7.00 4.30 -9.93
CA PHE A 153 -7.68 5.28 -9.08
C PHE A 153 -9.20 5.21 -9.25
N GLU A 154 -9.71 5.14 -10.48
CA GLU A 154 -11.15 5.05 -10.74
C GLU A 154 -11.78 3.84 -10.03
N VAL A 155 -11.11 2.68 -10.07
CA VAL A 155 -11.65 1.43 -9.52
C VAL A 155 -11.38 1.29 -8.02
N LEU A 156 -10.17 1.61 -7.55
CA LEU A 156 -9.74 1.32 -6.18
C LEU A 156 -9.75 2.52 -5.25
N GLY A 157 -9.59 3.74 -5.79
CA GLY A 157 -9.60 4.99 -5.03
C GLY A 157 -10.84 5.15 -4.15
N PRO A 158 -12.07 4.92 -4.65
CA PRO A 158 -13.28 5.07 -3.85
C PRO A 158 -13.36 4.10 -2.67
N SER A 159 -12.61 3.00 -2.68
CA SER A 159 -12.64 1.96 -1.64
C SER A 159 -11.37 1.89 -0.80
N ALA A 160 -10.39 2.75 -1.09
CA ALA A 160 -9.13 2.80 -0.35
C ALA A 160 -9.37 3.30 1.09
N SER A 161 -8.95 2.48 2.05
CA SER A 161 -8.90 2.87 3.47
C SER A 161 -7.68 3.74 3.76
N MET A 162 -6.66 3.68 2.90
CA MET A 162 -5.41 4.41 2.99
C MET A 162 -4.74 4.42 1.61
N VAL A 163 -4.02 5.49 1.26
CA VAL A 163 -3.28 5.60 -0.01
C VAL A 163 -1.80 5.81 0.24
N PHE A 164 -0.97 4.86 -0.20
CA PHE A 164 0.50 4.96 -0.16
C PHE A 164 1.01 5.58 -1.46
N LEU A 165 1.56 6.79 -1.36
CA LEU A 165 2.13 7.51 -2.49
C LEU A 165 3.65 7.50 -2.41
N HIS A 166 4.25 6.71 -3.28
CA HIS A 166 5.67 6.75 -3.60
C HIS A 166 5.82 6.89 -5.10
N ASP A 167 6.95 7.43 -5.54
CA ASP A 167 7.31 7.47 -6.95
C ASP A 167 8.14 6.23 -7.31
N VAL A 168 8.47 6.06 -8.58
CA VAL A 168 9.38 5.02 -9.06
C VAL A 168 10.33 5.56 -10.11
N SER A 169 11.49 4.93 -10.25
CA SER A 169 12.35 5.08 -11.41
C SER A 169 12.46 3.75 -12.15
N PRO A 170 12.65 3.77 -13.49
CA PRO A 170 13.02 2.57 -14.23
C PRO A 170 14.27 1.92 -13.59
N PRO A 171 14.35 0.58 -13.59
CA PRO A 171 15.57 -0.12 -13.21
C PRO A 171 16.70 0.13 -14.23
N THR A 172 17.92 -0.24 -13.86
CA THR A 172 19.06 -0.24 -14.78
C THR A 172 18.94 -1.38 -15.81
N ASP A 173 18.42 -2.53 -15.37
CA ASP A 173 18.10 -3.69 -16.21
C ASP A 173 16.58 -3.76 -16.41
N PRO A 174 16.06 -3.77 -17.65
CA PRO A 174 14.62 -3.80 -17.92
C PRO A 174 13.89 -5.03 -17.35
N ASP A 175 14.60 -6.13 -17.07
CA ASP A 175 14.03 -7.34 -16.46
C ASP A 175 13.90 -7.25 -14.93
N GLU A 176 14.48 -6.21 -14.32
CA GLU A 176 14.37 -5.94 -12.88
C GLU A 176 13.07 -5.18 -12.52
N PRO A 177 12.63 -5.28 -11.24
CA PRO A 177 11.51 -4.48 -10.75
C PRO A 177 11.82 -2.98 -10.73
N LEU A 178 10.75 -2.18 -10.78
CA LEU A 178 10.81 -0.73 -10.58
C LEU A 178 11.46 -0.39 -9.24
N VAL A 179 12.29 0.66 -9.25
CA VAL A 179 13.00 1.12 -8.05
C VAL A 179 12.13 2.15 -7.32
N PRO A 180 11.68 1.90 -6.08
CA PRO A 180 10.89 2.86 -5.32
C PRO A 180 11.65 4.15 -5.03
N ARG A 181 10.96 5.28 -5.08
CA ARG A 181 11.50 6.62 -4.86
C ARG A 181 10.56 7.46 -3.97
N PRO A 182 11.09 8.43 -3.21
CA PRO A 182 10.25 9.46 -2.60
C PRO A 182 9.36 10.14 -3.64
N LEU A 183 8.16 10.54 -3.24
CA LEU A 183 7.18 11.16 -4.14
C LEU A 183 7.79 12.39 -4.85
N GLY A 184 7.64 12.45 -6.17
CA GLY A 184 8.11 13.55 -6.98
C GLY A 184 9.59 13.51 -7.37
N THR A 185 10.27 12.39 -7.09
CA THR A 185 11.66 12.15 -7.49
C THR A 185 11.81 11.07 -8.56
N GLY A 186 10.70 10.60 -9.13
CA GLY A 186 10.65 9.59 -10.18
C GLY A 186 9.84 10.05 -11.39
N VAL A 187 9.09 9.12 -11.98
CA VAL A 187 8.36 9.31 -13.26
C VAL A 187 6.87 9.66 -13.08
N MET A 188 6.36 9.73 -11.85
CA MET A 188 4.94 9.95 -11.60
C MET A 188 4.47 11.34 -12.10
N PRO A 189 3.42 11.41 -12.95
CA PRO A 189 2.92 12.67 -13.49
C PRO A 189 2.13 13.46 -12.44
N ARG A 190 2.77 14.51 -11.89
CA ARG A 190 2.22 15.37 -10.82
C ARG A 190 0.80 15.86 -11.04
N GLY A 191 0.54 16.48 -12.20
CA GLY A 191 -0.78 17.06 -12.50
C GLY A 191 -1.88 16.01 -12.54
N LEU A 192 -1.58 14.86 -13.17
CA LEU A 192 -2.51 13.74 -13.25
C LEU A 192 -2.80 13.15 -11.87
N LEU A 193 -1.77 12.82 -11.07
CA LEU A 193 -1.98 12.25 -9.74
C LEU A 193 -2.87 13.13 -8.86
N ARG A 194 -2.61 14.44 -8.82
CA ARG A 194 -3.41 15.38 -8.02
C ARG A 194 -4.87 15.40 -8.47
N GLY A 195 -5.12 15.33 -9.78
CA GLY A 195 -6.46 15.18 -10.32
C GLY A 195 -7.12 13.87 -9.87
N LEU A 196 -6.42 12.75 -10.03
CA LEU A 196 -6.94 11.43 -9.67
C LEU A 196 -7.26 11.30 -8.16
N ILE A 197 -6.41 11.83 -7.29
CA ILE A 197 -6.68 11.85 -5.84
C ILE A 197 -7.95 12.67 -5.56
N ARG A 198 -8.06 13.87 -6.13
CA ARG A 198 -9.24 14.73 -5.97
C ARG A 198 -10.53 14.04 -6.42
N ASP A 199 -10.46 13.39 -7.58
CA ASP A 199 -11.64 12.93 -8.30
C ASP A 199 -12.12 11.54 -7.81
N HIS A 200 -11.21 10.72 -7.25
CA HIS A 200 -11.52 9.33 -6.91
C HIS A 200 -11.24 8.91 -5.47
N VAL A 201 -10.45 9.65 -4.69
CA VAL A 201 -10.16 9.29 -3.29
C VAL A 201 -11.16 9.99 -2.36
N ARG A 202 -11.72 9.25 -1.40
CA ARG A 202 -12.66 9.83 -0.43
C ARG A 202 -11.98 10.91 0.43
N PRO A 203 -12.64 12.05 0.68
CA PRO A 203 -12.13 13.03 1.62
C PRO A 203 -11.89 12.40 3.01
N GLY A 204 -10.75 12.71 3.62
CA GLY A 204 -10.34 12.14 4.90
C GLY A 204 -9.64 10.78 4.81
N THR A 205 -9.52 10.16 3.63
CA THR A 205 -8.67 8.98 3.47
C THR A 205 -7.20 9.36 3.72
N PRO A 206 -6.49 8.68 4.65
CA PRO A 206 -5.09 8.98 4.94
C PRO A 206 -4.18 8.77 3.73
N ILE A 207 -3.26 9.72 3.53
CA ILE A 207 -2.20 9.64 2.51
C ILE A 207 -0.87 9.41 3.21
N VAL A 208 -0.22 8.29 2.88
CA VAL A 208 1.06 7.87 3.43
C VAL A 208 2.17 8.16 2.45
N LEU A 209 3.18 8.89 2.91
CA LEU A 209 4.40 9.19 2.16
C LEU A 209 5.55 8.34 2.70
N PRO A 210 6.46 7.88 1.83
CA PRO A 210 7.67 7.19 2.26
C PRO A 210 8.65 8.14 2.96
N ASP A 211 9.58 7.54 3.70
CA ASP A 211 10.74 8.22 4.30
C ASP A 211 11.46 9.09 3.25
N GLY A 212 11.87 10.29 3.64
CA GLY A 212 12.57 11.23 2.77
C GLY A 212 12.33 12.67 3.20
N ASP A 213 12.57 13.61 2.29
CA ASP A 213 12.24 15.02 2.49
C ASP A 213 10.72 15.21 2.37
N VAL A 214 10.01 14.96 3.47
CA VAL A 214 8.54 14.97 3.52
C VAL A 214 7.98 16.33 3.14
N GLU A 215 8.64 17.42 3.52
CA GLU A 215 8.24 18.78 3.13
C GLU A 215 8.26 18.98 1.61
N LYS A 216 9.29 18.46 0.92
CA LYS A 216 9.29 18.47 -0.55
C LYS A 216 8.18 17.62 -1.15
N GLN A 217 7.88 16.46 -0.56
CA GLN A 217 6.81 15.58 -1.03
C GLN A 217 5.42 16.24 -0.85
N LEU A 218 5.21 16.93 0.27
CA LEU A 218 4.00 17.72 0.54
C LEU A 218 3.90 18.91 -0.45
N ALA A 219 4.97 19.68 -0.62
CA ALA A 219 5.01 20.77 -1.59
C ALA A 219 4.73 20.27 -3.02
N TRP A 220 5.17 19.06 -3.35
CA TRP A 220 4.86 18.39 -4.60
C TRP A 220 3.37 18.05 -4.72
N LEU A 221 2.70 17.60 -3.65
CA LEU A 221 1.22 17.44 -3.64
C LEU A 221 0.48 18.78 -3.73
N GLY A 222 1.19 19.90 -3.51
CA GLY A 222 0.62 21.25 -3.48
C GLY A 222 0.17 21.66 -2.08
N GLU A 223 0.67 20.97 -1.05
CA GLU A 223 0.56 21.34 0.35
C GLU A 223 1.83 22.09 0.76
N GLY A 224 1.71 23.36 1.14
CA GLY A 224 2.83 24.22 1.51
C GLY A 224 2.39 25.65 1.71
#